data_AF-A0A317SPD6-F1
#
_entry.id   AF-A0A317SPD6-F1
#
_cell.length_a   1.000
_cell.length_b   1.000
_cell.length_c   1.000
_cell.angle_alpha   90.00
_cell.angle_beta   90.00
_cell.angle_gamma   90.00
#
_symmetry.space_group_name_H-M   'P 1'
#
loop_
_entity.id
_entity.type
_entity.pdbx_description
1 polymer ?
#
loop_
_entity_poly.entity_id
_entity_poly.type
_entity_poly.pdbx_seq_one_letter_code
_entity_poly.pdbx_strand_id
1 'polypeptide(L)'
;MEYVEIALATSSGTQAFEQKTAHLQDLFKYFPKDQQIFGDDPRIQHGRGKPAPDIYLVALESINARLRREGKTEVLPEECLVFEDAAPGVEAGRRAGMRVVWIPHEELRKVFAGKEEEILAGIPMVGGAEGEVVEEDRKMGKVGDGWGELRESIVGFDYARYGIQVNK
;
A
#
# COMPACT_ATOMS: atom_id res chain seq x y z
N MET A 1 -8.60 -14.54 19.61
CA MET A 1 -8.23 -14.70 18.19
C MET A 1 -8.45 -13.35 17.54
N GLU A 2 -7.39 -12.75 17.03
CA GLU A 2 -7.44 -11.51 16.27
C GLU A 2 -7.51 -11.87 14.78
N TYR A 3 -8.31 -11.14 14.03
CA TYR A 3 -8.46 -11.32 12.59
C TYR A 3 -7.57 -10.31 11.88
N VAL A 4 -7.09 -10.65 10.68
CA VAL A 4 -6.37 -9.70 9.85
C VAL A 4 -7.34 -8.59 9.42
N GLU A 5 -6.93 -7.35 9.66
CA GLU A 5 -7.64 -6.18 9.18
C GLU A 5 -7.29 -5.89 7.71
N ILE A 6 -8.26 -5.47 6.92
CA ILE A 6 -8.08 -5.32 5.47
C ILE A 6 -8.72 -4.03 4.97
N ALA A 7 -7.95 -3.24 4.20
CA ALA A 7 -8.39 -2.02 3.55
C ALA A 7 -8.01 -2.05 2.07
N LEU A 8 -8.75 -1.29 1.27
CA LEU A 8 -8.47 -1.04 -0.13
C LEU A 8 -7.95 0.39 -0.27
N ALA A 9 -6.84 0.57 -0.99
CA ALA A 9 -6.27 1.88 -1.30
C ALA A 9 -5.96 1.96 -2.80
N THR A 10 -6.62 2.86 -3.54
CA THR A 10 -6.42 3.02 -4.98
C THR A 10 -6.34 4.49 -5.39
N SER A 11 -5.42 4.82 -6.29
CA SER A 11 -5.35 6.18 -6.88
C SER A 11 -6.49 6.47 -7.84
N SER A 12 -7.33 5.47 -8.20
CA SER A 12 -8.53 5.73 -8.99
C SER A 12 -9.55 6.48 -8.16
N GLY A 13 -10.13 7.55 -8.72
CA GLY A 13 -11.32 8.17 -8.13
C GLY A 13 -12.50 7.21 -8.15
N THR A 14 -13.51 7.52 -7.33
CA THR A 14 -14.66 6.67 -7.04
C THR A 14 -15.36 6.18 -8.32
N GLN A 15 -15.68 7.10 -9.26
CA GLN A 15 -16.36 6.75 -10.51
C GLN A 15 -15.53 5.79 -11.39
N ALA A 16 -14.23 6.04 -11.53
CA ALA A 16 -13.35 5.19 -12.33
C ALA A 16 -13.17 3.81 -11.69
N PHE A 17 -13.11 3.75 -10.36
CA PHE A 17 -13.07 2.49 -9.62
C PHE A 17 -14.34 1.67 -9.87
N GLU A 18 -15.52 2.28 -9.75
CA GLU A 18 -16.80 1.59 -10.00
C GLU A 18 -16.87 1.02 -11.42
N GLN A 19 -16.49 1.81 -12.43
CA GLN A 19 -16.47 1.33 -13.83
C GLN A 19 -15.54 0.14 -14.03
N LYS A 20 -14.35 0.17 -13.41
CA LYS A 20 -13.35 -0.91 -13.52
C LYS A 20 -13.77 -2.17 -12.77
N THR A 21 -14.58 -2.06 -11.72
CA THR A 21 -14.81 -3.14 -10.76
C THR A 21 -16.26 -3.60 -10.66
N ALA A 22 -17.18 -3.02 -11.42
CA ALA A 22 -18.60 -3.40 -11.43
C ALA A 22 -18.83 -4.90 -11.66
N HIS A 23 -17.93 -5.58 -12.38
CA HIS A 23 -17.99 -7.02 -12.65
C HIS A 23 -17.27 -7.90 -11.61
N LEU A 24 -16.71 -7.31 -10.53
CA LEU A 24 -15.88 -7.96 -9.52
C LEU A 24 -16.39 -7.72 -8.08
N GLN A 25 -17.68 -7.44 -7.91
CA GLN A 25 -18.26 -7.07 -6.61
C GLN A 25 -18.05 -8.13 -5.51
N ASP A 26 -17.97 -9.41 -5.90
CA ASP A 26 -17.68 -10.50 -4.97
C ASP A 26 -16.31 -10.43 -4.32
N LEU A 27 -15.33 -9.80 -4.98
CA LEU A 27 -14.01 -9.54 -4.40
C LEU A 27 -14.07 -8.34 -3.46
N PHE A 28 -14.70 -7.26 -3.88
CA PHE A 28 -14.64 -6.00 -3.15
C PHE A 28 -15.54 -5.95 -1.90
N LYS A 29 -16.44 -6.93 -1.72
CA LYS A 29 -17.27 -7.06 -0.50
C LYS A 29 -16.46 -7.36 0.77
N TYR A 30 -15.24 -7.90 0.64
CA TYR A 30 -14.39 -8.21 1.79
C TYR A 30 -13.72 -6.97 2.40
N PHE A 31 -13.73 -5.84 1.70
CA PHE A 31 -13.21 -4.57 2.21
C PHE A 31 -14.38 -3.75 2.80
N PRO A 32 -14.38 -3.43 4.10
CA PRO A 32 -15.39 -2.57 4.69
C PRO A 32 -15.49 -1.23 3.97
N LYS A 33 -16.71 -0.69 3.81
CA LYS A 33 -16.94 0.51 2.99
C LYS A 33 -16.18 1.75 3.47
N ASP A 34 -16.00 1.90 4.78
CA ASP A 34 -15.23 2.98 5.40
C ASP A 34 -13.70 2.78 5.29
N GLN A 35 -13.25 1.63 4.79
CA GLN A 35 -11.86 1.24 4.57
C GLN A 35 -11.56 1.06 3.07
N GLN A 36 -12.44 1.54 2.19
CA GLN A 36 -12.19 1.68 0.76
C GLN A 36 -11.77 3.13 0.47
N ILE A 37 -10.48 3.35 0.26
CA ILE A 37 -9.87 4.66 0.04
C ILE A 37 -9.61 4.86 -1.44
N PHE A 38 -10.26 5.87 -2.01
CA PHE A 38 -10.15 6.23 -3.43
C PHE A 38 -9.26 7.46 -3.62
N GLY A 39 -8.80 7.69 -4.85
CA GLY A 39 -7.89 8.80 -5.16
C GLY A 39 -8.53 10.18 -5.01
N ASP A 40 -9.86 10.24 -4.91
CA ASP A 40 -10.66 11.44 -4.64
C ASP A 40 -11.15 11.51 -3.18
N ASP A 41 -10.59 10.70 -2.27
CA ASP A 41 -10.92 10.77 -0.85
C ASP A 41 -10.56 12.16 -0.27
N PRO A 42 -11.51 12.88 0.34
CA PRO A 42 -11.30 14.25 0.81
C PRO A 42 -10.29 14.36 1.96
N ARG A 43 -9.90 13.24 2.59
CA ARG A 43 -8.85 13.20 3.62
C ARG A 43 -7.45 13.26 3.02
N ILE A 44 -7.31 13.04 1.72
CA ILE A 44 -6.03 13.14 0.99
C ILE A 44 -5.95 14.54 0.38
N GLN A 45 -4.96 15.32 0.80
CA GLN A 45 -4.79 16.68 0.29
C GLN A 45 -4.43 16.67 -1.20
N HIS A 46 -4.78 17.73 -1.92
CA HIS A 46 -4.44 17.85 -3.33
C HIS A 46 -2.91 17.77 -3.52
N GLY A 47 -2.46 16.99 -4.51
CA GLY A 47 -1.04 16.73 -4.75
C GLY A 47 -0.39 15.67 -3.84
N ARG A 48 -1.13 15.13 -2.87
CA ARG A 48 -0.65 14.07 -1.95
C ARG A 48 -1.01 12.64 -2.38
N GLY A 49 -1.26 12.43 -3.67
CA GLY A 49 -1.37 11.08 -4.22
C GLY A 49 -0.03 10.33 -4.16
N LYS A 50 -0.03 9.01 -4.45
CA LYS A 50 1.22 8.22 -4.59
C LYS A 50 2.21 8.99 -5.49
N PRO A 51 3.47 9.24 -5.07
CA PRO A 51 4.21 8.50 -4.05
C PRO A 51 4.17 9.09 -2.62
N ALA A 52 3.26 10.03 -2.33
CA ALA A 52 2.99 10.41 -0.94
C ALA A 52 2.29 9.25 -0.19
N PRO A 53 2.56 9.07 1.11
CA PRO A 53 2.07 7.93 1.91
C PRO A 53 0.58 8.03 2.29
N ASP A 54 -0.05 9.16 2.02
CA ASP A 54 -1.32 9.60 2.61
C ASP A 54 -2.44 8.58 2.39
N ILE A 55 -2.53 7.97 1.21
CA ILE A 55 -3.56 6.98 0.93
C ILE A 55 -3.49 5.75 1.86
N TYR A 56 -2.28 5.31 2.22
CA TYR A 56 -2.09 4.18 3.13
C TYR A 56 -2.27 4.60 4.59
N LEU A 57 -1.85 5.81 4.96
CA LEU A 57 -2.07 6.36 6.30
C LEU A 57 -3.57 6.60 6.57
N VAL A 58 -4.31 7.07 5.57
CA VAL A 58 -5.77 7.22 5.65
C VAL A 58 -6.45 5.86 5.75
N ALA A 59 -5.98 4.84 5.02
CA ALA A 59 -6.49 3.48 5.13
C ALA A 59 -6.27 2.90 6.55
N LEU A 60 -5.07 3.08 7.10
CA LEU A 60 -4.73 2.65 8.46
C LEU A 60 -5.57 3.39 9.51
N GLU A 61 -5.71 4.71 9.40
CA GLU A 61 -6.56 5.46 10.34
C GLU A 61 -8.04 5.06 10.21
N SER A 62 -8.55 4.74 9.02
CA SER A 62 -9.89 4.16 8.87
C SER A 62 -10.08 2.88 9.68
N ILE A 63 -9.09 1.97 9.65
CA ILE A 63 -9.07 0.75 10.46
C ILE A 63 -9.00 1.11 11.95
N ASN A 64 -8.03 1.92 12.35
CA ASN A 64 -7.77 2.26 13.75
C ASN A 64 -8.91 3.04 14.39
N ALA A 65 -9.58 3.94 13.65
CA ALA A 65 -10.78 4.62 14.11
C ALA A 65 -11.91 3.66 14.45
N ARG A 66 -12.06 2.57 13.69
CA ARG A 66 -13.02 1.50 14.02
C ARG A 66 -12.56 0.70 15.24
N LEU A 67 -11.30 0.26 15.27
CA LEU A 67 -10.74 -0.50 16.41
C LEU A 67 -10.88 0.26 17.73
N ARG A 68 -10.58 1.57 17.71
CA ARG A 68 -10.73 2.48 18.84
C ARG A 68 -12.17 2.56 19.35
N ARG A 69 -13.17 2.64 18.46
CA ARG A 69 -14.60 2.59 18.83
C ARG A 69 -15.01 1.23 19.42
N GLU A 70 -14.38 0.16 18.96
CA GLU A 70 -14.59 -1.21 19.44
C GLU A 70 -13.81 -1.54 20.72
N GLY A 71 -12.98 -0.61 21.23
CA GLY A 71 -12.11 -0.84 22.39
C GLY A 71 -11.00 -1.88 22.13
N LYS A 72 -10.58 -2.02 20.86
CA LYS A 72 -9.51 -2.92 20.43
C LYS A 72 -8.18 -2.18 20.28
N THR A 73 -7.09 -2.93 20.30
CA THR A 73 -5.74 -2.43 20.02
C THR A 73 -5.65 -1.90 18.60
N GLU A 74 -5.04 -0.73 18.43
CA GLU A 74 -4.77 -0.13 17.12
C GLU A 74 -3.58 -0.81 16.44
N VAL A 75 -3.59 -0.84 15.11
CA VAL A 75 -2.52 -1.38 14.27
C VAL A 75 -1.46 -0.31 14.03
N LEU A 76 -0.19 -0.68 14.17
CA LEU A 76 0.94 0.18 13.88
C LEU A 76 1.35 0.10 12.39
N PRO A 77 1.97 1.14 11.81
CA PRO A 77 2.46 1.07 10.43
C PRO A 77 3.40 -0.10 10.15
N GLU A 78 4.28 -0.45 11.10
CA GLU A 78 5.18 -1.61 10.98
C GLU A 78 4.49 -2.98 10.97
N GLU A 79 3.23 -3.04 11.40
CA GLU A 79 2.39 -4.24 11.36
C GLU A 79 1.59 -4.34 10.05
N CYS A 80 1.59 -3.28 9.22
CA CYS A 80 0.90 -3.26 7.94
C CYS A 80 1.71 -3.95 6.83
N LEU A 81 0.97 -4.63 5.96
CA LEU A 81 1.48 -5.26 4.75
C LEU A 81 0.72 -4.73 3.52
N VAL A 82 1.41 -3.99 2.66
CA VAL A 82 0.87 -3.44 1.42
C VAL A 82 1.15 -4.39 0.26
N PHE A 83 0.17 -4.64 -0.59
CA PHE A 83 0.34 -5.30 -1.89
C PHE A 83 0.21 -4.28 -2.99
N GLU A 84 1.19 -4.17 -3.87
CA GLU A 84 1.20 -3.13 -4.90
C GLU A 84 1.93 -3.55 -6.18
N ASP A 85 1.50 -3.05 -7.34
CA ASP A 85 2.09 -3.35 -8.65
C ASP A 85 3.01 -2.23 -9.17
N ALA A 86 2.74 -0.97 -8.82
CA ALA A 86 3.44 0.19 -9.34
C ALA A 86 4.53 0.74 -8.38
N ALA A 87 5.69 1.12 -8.92
CA ALA A 87 6.80 1.67 -8.15
C ALA A 87 6.44 2.90 -7.27
N PRO A 88 5.65 3.89 -7.74
CA PRO A 88 5.21 5.00 -6.88
C PRO A 88 4.38 4.55 -5.68
N GLY A 89 3.62 3.47 -5.81
CA GLY A 89 2.86 2.91 -4.71
C GLY A 89 3.71 2.12 -3.73
N VAL A 90 4.81 1.50 -4.20
CA VAL A 90 5.81 0.91 -3.31
C VAL A 90 6.46 2.01 -2.47
N GLU A 91 6.94 3.07 -3.12
CA GLU A 91 7.51 4.25 -2.42
C GLU A 91 6.55 4.84 -1.39
N ALA A 92 5.27 5.00 -1.74
CA ALA A 92 4.25 5.45 -0.79
C ALA A 92 4.08 4.52 0.41
N GLY A 93 4.08 3.19 0.21
CA GLY A 93 3.95 2.21 1.28
C GLY A 93 5.16 2.21 2.22
N ARG A 94 6.37 2.29 1.64
CA ARG A 94 7.62 2.41 2.40
C ARG A 94 7.67 3.70 3.21
N ARG A 95 7.27 4.83 2.60
CA ARG A 95 7.17 6.14 3.29
C ARG A 95 6.11 6.17 4.39
N ALA A 96 5.06 5.36 4.27
CA ALA A 96 4.07 5.19 5.33
C ALA A 96 4.63 4.37 6.51
N GLY A 97 5.86 3.86 6.42
CA GLY A 97 6.46 3.00 7.44
C GLY A 97 5.88 1.58 7.43
N MET A 98 5.43 1.10 6.27
CA MET A 98 4.81 -0.22 6.11
C MET A 98 5.70 -1.20 5.34
N ARG A 99 5.45 -2.50 5.51
CA ARG A 99 6.02 -3.55 4.65
C ARG A 99 5.30 -3.55 3.31
N VAL A 100 6.00 -3.85 2.22
CA VAL A 100 5.42 -3.87 0.88
C VAL A 100 5.80 -5.15 0.14
N VAL A 101 4.80 -5.78 -0.48
CA VAL A 101 4.98 -6.81 -1.49
C VAL A 101 4.74 -6.15 -2.85
N TRP A 102 5.79 -6.06 -3.66
CA TRP A 102 5.72 -5.55 -5.01
C TRP A 102 5.42 -6.68 -6.00
N ILE A 103 4.31 -6.58 -6.74
CA ILE A 103 3.85 -7.56 -7.74
C ILE A 103 3.69 -6.86 -9.10
N PRO A 104 4.79 -6.43 -9.74
CA PRO A 104 4.73 -5.70 -10.99
C PRO A 104 4.28 -6.59 -12.14
N HIS A 105 3.63 -5.98 -13.13
CA HIS A 105 3.52 -6.57 -14.46
C HIS A 105 4.92 -6.87 -15.03
N GLU A 106 5.08 -7.98 -15.76
CA GLU A 106 6.39 -8.44 -16.28
C GLU A 106 7.12 -7.35 -17.09
N GLU A 107 6.40 -6.66 -17.97
CA GLU A 107 6.97 -5.57 -18.77
C GLU A 107 7.40 -4.36 -17.91
N LEU A 108 6.68 -4.06 -16.82
CA LEU A 108 7.08 -3.00 -15.90
C LEU A 108 8.35 -3.40 -15.16
N ARG A 109 8.46 -4.66 -14.74
CA ARG A 109 9.68 -5.18 -14.11
C ARG A 109 10.89 -5.06 -15.02
N LYS A 110 10.75 -5.36 -16.32
CA LYS A 110 11.83 -5.21 -17.32
C LYS A 110 12.34 -3.77 -17.42
N VAL A 111 11.47 -2.77 -17.29
CA VAL A 111 11.86 -1.35 -17.29
C VAL A 111 12.77 -1.01 -16.10
N PHE A 112 12.62 -1.71 -14.99
CA PHE A 112 13.39 -1.51 -13.76
C PHE A 112 14.43 -2.60 -13.50
N ALA A 113 14.85 -3.34 -14.53
CA ALA A 113 15.85 -4.38 -14.38
C ALA A 113 17.15 -3.84 -13.76
N GLY A 114 17.61 -4.46 -12.68
CA GLY A 114 18.79 -4.04 -11.91
C GLY A 114 18.54 -2.90 -10.92
N LYS A 115 17.27 -2.52 -10.70
CA LYS A 115 16.84 -1.45 -9.79
C LYS A 115 15.77 -1.92 -8.79
N GLU A 116 15.53 -3.23 -8.73
CA GLU A 116 14.43 -3.82 -7.95
C GLU A 116 14.61 -3.55 -6.45
N GLU A 117 15.83 -3.64 -5.94
CA GLU A 117 16.14 -3.43 -4.52
C GLU A 117 15.91 -1.96 -4.09
N GLU A 118 16.22 -1.00 -4.97
CA GLU A 118 15.94 0.42 -4.74
C GLU A 118 14.43 0.69 -4.70
N ILE A 119 13.66 0.05 -5.61
CA ILE A 119 12.20 0.12 -5.60
C ILE A 119 11.66 -0.47 -4.30
N LEU A 120 12.12 -1.64 -3.89
CA LEU A 120 11.70 -2.29 -2.64
C LEU A 120 12.07 -1.47 -1.39
N ALA A 121 13.15 -0.70 -1.45
CA ALA A 121 13.51 0.28 -0.42
C ALA A 121 12.65 1.56 -0.46
N GLY A 122 11.86 1.76 -1.51
CA GLY A 122 11.03 2.95 -1.73
C GLY A 122 11.84 4.16 -2.17
N ILE A 123 13.05 3.96 -2.72
CA ILE A 123 13.91 5.04 -3.18
C ILE A 123 13.32 5.62 -4.48
N PRO A 124 13.18 6.96 -4.60
CA PRO A 124 12.62 7.58 -5.80
C PRO A 124 13.42 7.23 -7.06
N MET A 125 12.76 6.62 -8.05
CA MET A 125 13.40 6.18 -9.30
C MET A 125 13.29 7.18 -10.44
N VAL A 126 12.38 8.15 -10.33
CA VAL A 126 12.20 9.26 -11.27
C VAL A 126 12.45 10.53 -10.46
N GLY A 127 13.42 11.34 -10.90
CA GLY A 127 13.62 12.68 -10.33
C GLY A 127 12.29 13.41 -10.39
N GLY A 128 11.83 13.91 -9.24
CA GLY A 128 10.67 14.80 -9.20
C GLY A 128 10.87 15.90 -10.23
N ALA A 129 9.76 16.36 -10.83
CA ALA A 129 9.77 17.60 -11.61
C ALA A 129 10.62 18.64 -10.85
N GLU A 130 11.57 19.25 -11.54
CA GLU A 130 12.52 20.20 -10.96
C GLU A 130 11.78 21.21 -10.07
N GLY A 131 12.07 21.19 -8.75
CA GLY A 131 11.63 22.25 -7.84
C GLY A 131 10.72 21.87 -6.66
N GLU A 132 10.33 20.60 -6.46
CA GLU A 132 9.61 20.23 -5.23
C GLU A 132 10.56 19.93 -4.08
N VAL A 133 10.51 20.79 -3.06
CA VAL A 133 11.23 20.65 -1.80
C VAL A 133 10.84 19.32 -1.16
N VAL A 134 11.77 18.37 -1.14
CA VAL A 134 11.59 17.10 -0.44
C VAL A 134 11.74 17.39 1.04
N GLU A 135 10.64 17.59 1.75
CA GLU A 135 10.70 17.76 3.21
C GLU A 135 11.44 16.59 3.86
N GLU A 136 12.40 16.95 4.73
CA GLU A 136 13.46 16.12 5.30
C GLU A 136 12.98 15.03 6.29
N ASP A 137 11.68 14.97 6.59
CA ASP A 137 11.12 14.10 7.64
C ASP A 137 10.52 12.77 7.14
N ARG A 138 10.99 12.22 6.01
CA ARG A 138 10.47 10.94 5.48
C ARG A 138 11.32 9.75 5.92
N LYS A 139 10.72 8.81 6.65
CA LYS A 139 11.27 7.45 6.87
C LYS A 139 11.42 6.75 5.52
N MET A 140 12.58 6.88 4.91
CA MET A 140 12.95 6.11 3.73
C MET A 140 13.39 4.71 4.15
N GLY A 141 12.98 3.69 3.41
CA GLY A 141 13.48 2.34 3.60
C GLY A 141 14.97 2.23 3.27
N LYS A 142 15.59 1.11 3.64
CA LYS A 142 16.97 0.80 3.27
C LYS A 142 16.99 -0.40 2.34
N VAL A 143 17.86 -0.37 1.34
CA VAL A 143 18.12 -1.54 0.49
C VAL A 143 18.49 -2.73 1.38
N GLY A 144 17.84 -3.87 1.15
CA GLY A 144 18.08 -5.11 1.89
C GLY A 144 17.57 -5.13 3.34
N ASP A 145 16.71 -4.20 3.77
CA ASP A 145 16.15 -4.23 5.14
C ASP A 145 15.08 -5.33 5.36
N GLY A 146 14.66 -6.00 4.29
CA GLY A 146 13.70 -7.12 4.33
C GLY A 146 12.23 -6.69 4.45
N TRP A 147 11.93 -5.39 4.34
CA TRP A 147 10.56 -4.90 4.39
C TRP A 147 9.89 -4.77 3.02
N GLY A 148 10.67 -4.82 1.94
CA GLY A 148 10.18 -5.03 0.58
C GLY A 148 10.33 -6.48 0.16
N GLU A 149 9.32 -7.04 -0.51
CA GLU A 149 9.40 -8.35 -1.18
C GLU A 149 8.91 -8.20 -2.63
N LEU A 150 9.72 -8.65 -3.59
CA LEU A 150 9.26 -8.81 -4.98
C LEU A 150 8.62 -10.19 -5.17
N ARG A 151 7.43 -10.23 -5.78
CA ARG A 151 6.79 -11.46 -6.26
C ARG A 151 6.27 -11.29 -7.68
N GLU A 152 6.17 -12.40 -8.41
CA GLU A 152 5.54 -12.42 -9.74
C GLU A 152 4.03 -12.67 -9.67
N SER A 153 3.54 -13.22 -8.56
CA SER A 153 2.13 -13.53 -8.34
C SER A 153 1.83 -13.55 -6.85
N ILE A 154 0.55 -13.32 -6.49
CA ILE A 154 0.05 -13.55 -5.14
C ILE A 154 -0.35 -15.01 -4.88
N VAL A 155 -0.42 -15.86 -5.91
CA VAL A 155 -0.73 -17.28 -5.74
C VAL A 155 0.34 -17.95 -4.87
N GLY A 156 -0.11 -18.76 -3.91
CA GLY A 156 0.78 -19.42 -2.94
C GLY A 156 1.54 -18.45 -2.03
N PHE A 157 0.94 -17.31 -1.69
CA PHE A 157 1.55 -16.35 -0.76
C PHE A 157 1.88 -17.00 0.58
N ASP A 158 3.12 -16.78 1.06
CA ASP A 158 3.59 -17.28 2.34
C ASP A 158 3.09 -16.40 3.48
N TYR A 159 1.86 -16.64 3.90
CA TYR A 159 1.24 -15.95 5.05
C TYR A 159 2.08 -16.09 6.33
N ALA A 160 2.75 -17.22 6.54
CA ALA A 160 3.50 -17.51 7.75
C ALA A 160 4.75 -16.61 7.90
N ARG A 161 5.40 -16.24 6.78
CA ARG A 161 6.47 -15.22 6.74
C ARG A 161 6.07 -13.88 7.37
N TYR A 162 4.77 -13.58 7.35
CA TYR A 162 4.21 -12.34 7.89
C TYR A 162 3.48 -12.53 9.22
N GLY A 163 3.62 -13.71 9.85
CA GLY A 163 2.93 -14.03 11.10
C GLY A 163 1.43 -14.28 10.93
N ILE A 164 0.93 -14.37 9.70
CA ILE A 164 -0.49 -14.59 9.40
C ILE A 164 -0.77 -16.10 9.40
N GLN A 165 -1.73 -16.52 10.22
CA GLN A 165 -2.21 -17.90 10.28
C GLN A 165 -3.51 -18.04 9.51
N VAL A 166 -3.53 -18.95 8.53
CA VAL A 166 -4.74 -19.26 7.74
C VAL A 166 -5.34 -20.55 8.27
N ASN A 167 -6.51 -20.44 8.89
CA ASN A 167 -7.30 -21.61 9.27
C ASN A 167 -7.95 -22.19 8.00
N LYS A 168 -7.76 -23.49 7.77
CA LYS A 168 -8.39 -24.23 6.69
C LYS A 168 -9.75 -24.78 7.10
#